data_AF-A0A960IU11-F1
#
_entry.id   AF-A0A960IU11-F1
#
_cell.length_a   1.000
_cell.length_b   1.000
_cell.length_c   1.000
_cell.angle_alpha   90.00
_cell.angle_beta   90.00
_cell.angle_gamma   90.00
#
_symmetry.space_group_name_H-M   'P 1'
#
loop_
_entity.id
_entity.type
_entity.pdbx_description
1 polymer ?
#
loop_
_entity_poly.entity_id
_entity_poly.type
_entity_poly.pdbx_seq_one_letter_code
_entity_poly.pdbx_strand_id
1 'polypeptide(L)'
;MFLGEDGPLESATAAIDALMAIDITAVDEDELMAAVLGIEVLARRIDAVRAVAMGRLDSSGCTQKQVGLPARRWKAIRTHGAPPVVARELLVARTLTRFGAFAEAMRAGAIGSEHVLALANACNERVEAALVELEDGLATFASRHRFTVYQRHLRNLVAILDQDGPVPDCGDVDRARMSADGNGNLLVDAEFSGHNAVTAQRIIQAETDRQYRMARSEHETAGSDIPPMAVLRARALQALLRRGARA
;
A
#
# COMPACT_ATOMS: atom_id res chain seq x y z
N MET A 1 19.49 -28.19 -9.59
CA MET A 1 18.11 -28.32 -9.03
C MET A 1 17.25 -27.10 -9.34
N PHE A 2 17.72 -25.86 -9.16
CA PHE A 2 17.02 -24.66 -9.69
C PHE A 2 17.48 -24.24 -11.10
N LEU A 3 18.74 -24.53 -11.44
CA LEU A 3 19.38 -24.17 -12.69
C LEU A 3 19.92 -25.46 -13.32
N GLY A 4 19.42 -25.78 -14.51
CA GLY A 4 19.66 -26.98 -15.33
C GLY A 4 18.58 -27.01 -16.41
N GLU A 5 18.86 -27.64 -17.56
CA GLU A 5 17.84 -27.89 -18.60
C GLU A 5 16.67 -28.65 -17.95
N ASP A 6 15.44 -28.11 -18.05
CA ASP A 6 14.21 -28.55 -17.37
C ASP A 6 14.10 -28.19 -15.88
N GLY A 7 14.85 -27.21 -15.40
CA GLY A 7 14.73 -26.69 -14.04
C GLY A 7 13.42 -25.91 -13.79
N PRO A 8 12.88 -25.84 -12.55
CA PRO A 8 11.62 -25.15 -12.27
C PRO A 8 11.58 -23.68 -12.69
N LEU A 9 12.74 -22.99 -12.71
CA LEU A 9 12.83 -21.61 -13.20
C LEU A 9 12.71 -21.53 -14.72
N GLU A 10 13.25 -22.50 -15.45
CA GLU A 10 13.13 -22.55 -16.91
C GLU A 10 11.70 -22.88 -17.34
N SER A 11 11.05 -23.83 -16.67
CA SER A 11 9.62 -24.09 -16.89
C SER A 11 8.75 -22.87 -16.57
N ALA A 12 9.08 -22.11 -15.52
CA ALA A 12 8.38 -20.86 -15.19
C ALA A 12 8.61 -19.78 -16.25
N THR A 13 9.84 -19.64 -16.76
CA THR A 13 10.16 -18.73 -17.87
C THR A 13 9.36 -19.08 -19.12
N ALA A 14 9.35 -20.35 -19.53
CA ALA A 14 8.60 -20.80 -20.70
C ALA A 14 7.08 -20.53 -20.56
N ALA A 15 6.52 -20.71 -19.35
CA ALA A 15 5.13 -20.39 -19.08
C ALA A 15 4.84 -18.87 -19.16
N ILE A 16 5.76 -18.03 -18.67
CA ILE A 16 5.66 -16.57 -18.78
C ILE A 16 5.78 -16.13 -20.25
N ASP A 17 6.71 -16.71 -21.01
CA ASP A 17 6.86 -16.43 -22.44
C ASP A 17 5.58 -16.76 -23.22
N ALA A 18 4.94 -17.89 -22.89
CA ALA A 18 3.64 -18.25 -23.47
C ALA A 18 2.54 -17.23 -23.12
N LEU A 19 2.50 -16.70 -21.89
CA LEU A 19 1.56 -15.63 -21.51
C LEU A 19 1.86 -14.33 -22.26
N MET A 20 3.14 -13.98 -22.45
CA MET A 20 3.56 -12.79 -23.19
C MET A 20 3.25 -12.85 -24.68
N ALA A 21 3.10 -14.05 -25.25
CA ALA A 21 2.72 -14.26 -26.64
C ALA A 21 1.21 -14.07 -26.91
N ILE A 22 0.38 -13.97 -25.86
CA ILE A 22 -1.06 -13.71 -25.99
C ILE A 22 -1.26 -12.23 -26.34
N ASP A 23 -2.01 -11.96 -27.41
CA ASP A 23 -2.48 -10.61 -27.73
C ASP A 23 -3.63 -10.22 -26.79
N ILE A 24 -3.28 -9.68 -25.63
CA ILE A 24 -4.23 -9.22 -24.59
C ILE A 24 -5.21 -8.18 -25.14
N THR A 25 -4.88 -7.47 -26.22
CA THR A 25 -5.77 -6.45 -26.81
C THR A 25 -6.92 -7.04 -27.63
N ALA A 26 -6.84 -8.34 -27.97
CA ALA A 26 -7.84 -9.07 -28.74
C ALA A 26 -8.71 -10.02 -27.88
N VAL A 27 -8.50 -10.04 -26.57
CA VAL A 27 -9.24 -10.86 -25.60
C VAL A 27 -10.56 -10.19 -25.24
N ASP A 28 -11.63 -10.98 -25.00
CA ASP A 28 -12.91 -10.43 -24.57
C ASP A 28 -12.88 -9.88 -23.12
N GLU A 29 -13.91 -9.13 -22.73
CA GLU A 29 -13.92 -8.45 -21.43
C GLU A 29 -13.89 -9.41 -20.24
N ASP A 30 -14.60 -10.55 -20.32
CA ASP A 30 -14.68 -11.53 -19.23
C ASP A 30 -13.33 -12.26 -19.06
N GLU A 31 -12.71 -12.66 -20.17
CA GLU A 31 -11.38 -13.27 -20.20
C GLU A 31 -10.31 -12.27 -19.74
N LEU A 32 -10.40 -10.99 -20.12
CA LEU A 32 -9.49 -9.94 -19.65
C LEU A 32 -9.60 -9.73 -18.14
N MET A 33 -10.82 -9.68 -17.60
CA MET A 33 -11.06 -9.59 -16.16
C MET A 33 -10.48 -10.80 -15.42
N ALA A 34 -10.68 -12.01 -15.95
CA ALA A 34 -10.12 -13.23 -15.38
C ALA A 34 -8.58 -13.25 -15.44
N ALA A 35 -7.99 -12.79 -16.55
CA ALA A 35 -6.55 -12.72 -16.76
C ALA A 35 -5.89 -11.77 -15.75
N VAL A 36 -6.45 -10.57 -15.54
CA VAL A 36 -5.95 -9.61 -14.55
C VAL A 36 -5.89 -10.23 -13.14
N LEU A 37 -6.95 -10.94 -12.73
CA LEU A 37 -6.99 -11.61 -11.44
C LEU A 37 -6.01 -12.78 -11.34
N GLY A 38 -5.90 -13.59 -12.41
CA GLY A 38 -4.99 -14.73 -12.47
C GLY A 38 -3.52 -14.30 -12.41
N ILE A 39 -3.14 -13.26 -13.15
CA ILE A 39 -1.80 -12.69 -13.16
C ILE A 39 -1.43 -12.15 -11.77
N GLU A 40 -2.37 -11.47 -11.09
CA GLU A 40 -2.15 -10.97 -9.74
C GLU A 40 -1.89 -12.11 -8.74
N VAL A 41 -2.63 -13.23 -8.84
CA VAL A 41 -2.37 -14.42 -8.00
C VAL A 41 -0.99 -15.01 -8.30
N LEU A 42 -0.58 -15.11 -9.57
CA LEU A 42 0.75 -15.57 -9.96
C LEU A 42 1.86 -14.65 -9.43
N ALA A 43 1.70 -13.34 -9.55
CA ALA A 43 2.64 -12.35 -9.05
C ALA A 43 2.86 -12.50 -7.54
N ARG A 44 1.79 -12.68 -6.75
CA ARG A 44 1.87 -12.92 -5.30
C ARG A 44 2.62 -14.20 -4.95
N ARG A 45 2.40 -15.28 -5.72
CA ARG A 45 3.11 -16.55 -5.54
C ARG A 45 4.60 -16.41 -5.83
N ILE A 46 4.96 -15.69 -6.90
CA ILE A 46 6.34 -15.37 -7.22
C ILE A 46 6.98 -14.54 -6.10
N ASP A 47 6.26 -13.53 -5.58
CA ASP A 47 6.73 -12.73 -4.45
C ASP A 47 6.94 -13.58 -3.18
N ALA A 48 6.09 -14.58 -2.93
CA ALA A 48 6.26 -15.52 -1.81
C ALA A 48 7.55 -16.33 -1.95
N VAL A 49 7.83 -16.88 -3.14
CA VAL A 49 9.08 -17.59 -3.44
C VAL A 49 10.29 -16.66 -3.27
N ARG A 50 10.19 -15.43 -3.78
CA ARG A 50 11.23 -14.40 -3.64
C ARG A 50 11.50 -14.07 -2.18
N ALA A 51 10.46 -13.91 -1.36
CA ALA A 51 10.59 -13.61 0.06
C ALA A 51 11.30 -14.74 0.82
N VAL A 52 10.94 -16.00 0.56
CA VAL A 52 11.62 -17.17 1.15
C VAL A 52 13.10 -17.22 0.75
N ALA A 53 13.41 -17.03 -0.54
CA ALA A 53 14.78 -17.01 -1.02
C ALA A 53 15.60 -15.88 -0.37
N MET A 54 15.04 -14.67 -0.33
CA MET A 54 15.68 -13.51 0.29
C MET A 54 15.92 -13.72 1.79
N GLY A 55 14.95 -14.31 2.50
CA GLY A 55 15.07 -14.65 3.92
C GLY A 55 16.20 -15.65 4.19
N ARG A 56 16.36 -16.67 3.33
CA ARG A 56 17.49 -17.63 3.43
C ARG A 56 18.83 -16.99 3.11
N LEU A 57 18.89 -16.10 2.11
CA LEU A 57 20.13 -15.34 1.81
C LEU A 57 20.56 -14.48 2.99
N ASP A 58 19.61 -13.80 3.64
CA ASP A 58 19.87 -12.95 4.81
C ASP A 58 20.31 -13.77 6.03
N SER A 59 19.58 -14.84 6.38
CA SER A 59 19.87 -15.63 7.58
C SER A 59 21.15 -16.45 7.47
N SER A 60 21.51 -16.94 6.28
CA SER A 60 22.76 -17.70 6.07
C SER A 60 24.02 -16.82 6.02
N GLY A 61 23.85 -15.51 5.76
CA GLY A 61 24.95 -14.57 5.53
C GLY A 61 25.81 -14.94 4.31
N CYS A 62 25.31 -15.74 3.37
CA CYS A 62 26.12 -16.28 2.27
C CYS A 62 26.67 -15.18 1.36
N THR A 63 25.89 -14.13 1.08
CA THR A 63 26.34 -12.99 0.28
C THR A 63 27.46 -12.22 0.97
N GLN A 64 27.41 -12.11 2.30
CA GLN A 64 28.47 -11.45 3.06
C GLN A 64 29.77 -12.28 3.00
N LYS A 65 29.66 -13.60 3.12
CA LYS A 65 30.79 -14.53 3.07
C LYS A 65 31.43 -14.63 1.68
N GLN A 66 30.62 -14.64 0.63
CA GLN A 66 31.09 -14.88 -0.74
C GLN A 66 31.50 -13.62 -1.49
N VAL A 67 30.79 -12.50 -1.26
CA VAL A 67 30.99 -11.26 -2.02
C VAL A 67 31.15 -10.01 -1.14
N GLY A 68 31.24 -10.17 0.19
CA GLY A 68 31.51 -9.07 1.12
C GLY A 68 30.36 -8.08 1.32
N LEU A 69 29.15 -8.41 0.85
CA LEU A 69 28.00 -7.52 0.90
C LEU A 69 26.81 -8.17 1.64
N PRO A 70 26.07 -7.42 2.47
CA PRO A 70 24.83 -7.93 3.06
C PRO A 70 23.79 -8.16 1.97
N ALA A 71 22.90 -9.14 2.15
CA ALA A 71 21.97 -9.62 1.12
C ALA A 71 21.16 -8.47 0.48
N ARG A 72 20.68 -7.52 1.30
CA ARG A 72 19.98 -6.31 0.84
C ARG A 72 20.80 -5.50 -0.17
N ARG A 73 22.06 -5.19 0.16
CA ARG A 73 22.94 -4.37 -0.69
C ARG A 73 23.37 -5.14 -1.92
N TRP A 74 23.66 -6.42 -1.76
CA TRP A 74 23.97 -7.31 -2.88
C TRP A 74 22.84 -7.33 -3.90
N LYS A 75 21.59 -7.59 -3.48
CA LYS A 75 20.43 -7.61 -4.40
C LYS A 75 20.21 -6.26 -5.06
N ALA A 76 20.21 -5.16 -4.31
CA ALA A 76 19.99 -3.82 -4.86
C ALA A 76 20.99 -3.49 -5.99
N ILE A 77 22.28 -3.82 -5.81
CA ILE A 77 23.30 -3.63 -6.85
C ILE A 77 23.05 -4.56 -8.04
N ARG A 78 22.80 -5.85 -7.81
CA ARG A 78 22.68 -6.86 -8.87
C ARG A 78 21.43 -6.74 -9.72
N THR A 79 20.34 -6.21 -9.15
CA THR A 79 19.08 -6.02 -9.87
C THR A 79 18.84 -4.57 -10.28
N HIS A 80 19.83 -3.68 -10.06
CA HIS A 80 19.66 -2.23 -10.22
C HIS A 80 18.43 -1.68 -9.48
N GLY A 81 18.07 -2.30 -8.35
CA GLY A 81 16.86 -2.01 -7.60
C GLY A 81 17.03 -0.85 -6.62
N ALA A 82 15.95 -0.08 -6.41
CA ALA A 82 15.95 0.99 -5.43
C ALA A 82 16.17 0.43 -4.00
N PRO A 83 17.14 0.95 -3.22
CA PRO A 83 17.43 0.44 -1.88
C PRO A 83 16.25 0.37 -0.90
N PRO A 84 15.27 1.31 -0.92
CA PRO A 84 14.07 1.22 -0.09
C PRO A 84 13.15 0.06 -0.47
N VAL A 85 13.04 -0.28 -1.76
CA VAL A 85 12.22 -1.40 -2.25
C VAL A 85 12.80 -2.71 -1.75
N VAL A 86 14.11 -2.90 -1.90
CA VAL A 86 14.80 -4.11 -1.42
C VAL A 86 14.77 -4.23 0.12
N ALA A 87 14.78 -3.10 0.83
CA ALA A 87 14.59 -3.08 2.27
C ALA A 87 13.19 -3.58 2.68
N ARG A 88 12.13 -3.13 1.99
CA ARG A 88 10.75 -3.59 2.23
C ARG A 88 10.62 -5.09 1.96
N GLU A 89 11.19 -5.60 0.86
CA GLU A 89 11.18 -7.05 0.57
C GLU A 89 11.89 -7.86 1.66
N LEU A 90 13.01 -7.37 2.19
CA LEU A 90 13.70 -8.04 3.29
C LEU A 90 12.89 -8.02 4.59
N LEU A 91 12.19 -6.93 4.87
CA LEU A 91 11.28 -6.83 6.01
C LEU A 91 10.12 -7.84 5.90
N VAL A 92 9.53 -7.98 4.71
CA VAL A 92 8.54 -9.03 4.42
C VAL A 92 9.14 -10.41 4.67
N ALA A 93 10.32 -10.70 4.11
CA ALA A 93 10.99 -12.00 4.27
C ALA A 93 11.22 -12.36 5.75
N ARG A 94 11.74 -11.43 6.56
CA ARG A 94 11.96 -11.61 8.00
C ARG A 94 10.67 -11.71 8.81
N THR A 95 9.59 -11.14 8.31
CA THR A 95 8.27 -11.27 8.97
C THR A 95 7.72 -12.66 8.72
N LEU A 96 7.79 -13.17 7.49
CA LEU A 96 7.32 -14.51 7.15
C LEU A 96 8.07 -15.65 7.87
N THR A 97 9.29 -15.42 8.37
CA THR A 97 9.98 -16.44 9.20
C THR A 97 9.37 -16.59 10.58
N ARG A 98 8.59 -15.60 11.05
CA ARG A 98 7.93 -15.58 12.36
C ARG A 98 6.45 -15.86 12.28
N PHE A 99 5.82 -15.50 11.15
CA PHE A 99 4.38 -15.65 10.92
C PHE A 99 4.13 -16.68 9.81
N GLY A 100 4.04 -17.96 10.21
CA GLY A 100 3.86 -19.10 9.31
C GLY A 100 2.54 -19.09 8.56
N ALA A 101 1.45 -18.64 9.19
CA ALA A 101 0.14 -18.56 8.56
C ALA A 101 0.11 -17.54 7.42
N PHE A 102 0.80 -16.40 7.60
CA PHE A 102 0.99 -15.41 6.55
C PHE A 102 1.88 -15.94 5.41
N ALA A 103 2.89 -16.76 5.72
CA ALA A 103 3.73 -17.39 4.71
C ALA A 103 2.92 -18.37 3.84
N GLU A 104 2.03 -19.16 4.46
CA GLU A 104 1.10 -20.04 3.76
C GLU A 104 0.13 -19.24 2.88
N ALA A 105 -0.53 -18.24 3.44
CA ALA A 105 -1.50 -17.42 2.72
C ALA A 105 -0.88 -16.70 1.52
N MET A 106 0.35 -16.18 1.66
CA MET A 106 1.06 -15.54 0.55
C MET A 106 1.46 -16.57 -0.52
N ARG A 107 1.92 -17.77 -0.12
CA ARG A 107 2.23 -18.87 -1.04
C ARG A 107 1.01 -19.40 -1.79
N ALA A 108 -0.16 -19.36 -1.17
CA ALA A 108 -1.41 -19.67 -1.85
C ALA A 108 -1.80 -18.60 -2.88
N GLY A 109 -1.27 -17.37 -2.76
CA GLY A 109 -1.66 -16.19 -3.54
C GLY A 109 -2.87 -15.43 -2.97
N ALA A 110 -3.32 -15.82 -1.76
CA ALA A 110 -4.49 -15.26 -1.10
C ALA A 110 -4.25 -13.86 -0.54
N ILE A 111 -3.00 -13.54 -0.19
CA ILE A 111 -2.58 -12.21 0.26
C ILE A 111 -1.31 -11.76 -0.48
N GLY A 112 -1.12 -10.45 -0.59
CA GLY A 112 0.09 -9.83 -1.15
C GLY A 112 1.09 -9.38 -0.08
N SER A 113 2.28 -8.98 -0.52
CA SER A 113 3.39 -8.49 0.33
C SER A 113 3.00 -7.28 1.19
N GLU A 114 2.09 -6.43 0.72
CA GLU A 114 1.58 -5.29 1.48
C GLU A 114 0.82 -5.71 2.76
N HIS A 115 0.16 -6.87 2.79
CA HIS A 115 -0.50 -7.38 4.00
C HIS A 115 0.52 -7.76 5.07
N VAL A 116 1.59 -8.44 4.64
CA VAL A 116 2.71 -8.83 5.50
C VAL A 116 3.48 -7.59 5.97
N LEU A 117 3.64 -6.58 5.12
CA LEU A 117 4.29 -5.33 5.47
C LEU A 117 3.48 -4.53 6.51
N ALA A 118 2.16 -4.50 6.39
CA ALA A 118 1.29 -3.90 7.39
C ALA A 118 1.43 -4.61 8.75
N LEU A 119 1.50 -5.95 8.76
CA LEU A 119 1.81 -6.73 9.96
C LEU A 119 3.18 -6.38 10.54
N ALA A 120 4.21 -6.35 9.70
CA ALA A 120 5.58 -6.03 10.10
C ALA A 120 5.68 -4.65 10.75
N ASN A 121 4.99 -3.65 10.20
CA ASN A 121 4.99 -2.29 10.72
C ASN A 121 4.17 -2.13 12.01
N ALA A 122 3.17 -2.98 12.22
CA ALA A 122 2.34 -2.97 13.43
C ALA A 122 2.96 -3.81 14.56
N CYS A 123 3.83 -4.76 14.22
CA CYS A 123 4.50 -5.64 15.16
C CYS A 123 5.66 -4.91 15.86
N ASN A 124 5.60 -4.86 17.19
CA ASN A 124 6.71 -4.47 18.06
C ASN A 124 7.00 -5.61 19.06
N GLU A 125 8.13 -5.56 19.77
CA GLU A 125 8.56 -6.62 20.69
C GLU A 125 7.52 -6.96 21.78
N ARG A 126 6.64 -6.01 22.13
CA ARG A 126 5.62 -6.19 23.18
C ARG A 126 4.40 -6.97 22.70
N VAL A 127 3.96 -6.71 21.47
CA VAL A 127 2.76 -7.34 20.89
C VAL A 127 3.08 -8.56 20.03
N GLU A 128 4.35 -8.79 19.71
CA GLU A 128 4.77 -9.84 18.78
C GLU A 128 4.26 -11.22 19.17
N ALA A 129 4.46 -11.64 20.43
CA ALA A 129 4.02 -12.95 20.89
C ALA A 129 2.49 -13.12 20.75
N ALA A 130 1.71 -12.11 21.13
CA ALA A 130 0.26 -12.14 21.00
C ALA A 130 -0.20 -12.13 19.54
N LEU A 131 0.48 -11.41 18.66
CA LEU A 131 0.18 -11.43 17.22
C LEU A 131 0.51 -12.78 16.58
N VAL A 132 1.58 -13.45 17.03
CA VAL A 132 1.92 -14.81 16.58
C VAL A 132 0.83 -15.79 17.03
N GLU A 133 0.32 -15.69 18.26
CA GLU A 133 -0.79 -16.53 18.71
C GLU A 133 -2.09 -16.32 17.88
N LEU A 134 -2.31 -15.10 17.38
CA LEU A 134 -3.49 -14.74 16.59
C LEU A 134 -3.30 -14.89 15.08
N GLU A 135 -2.15 -15.41 14.62
CA GLU A 135 -1.74 -15.28 13.22
C GLU A 135 -2.69 -15.96 12.22
N ASP A 136 -3.25 -17.11 12.57
CA ASP A 136 -4.15 -17.87 11.69
C ASP A 136 -5.45 -17.08 11.41
N GLY A 137 -6.00 -16.49 12.48
CA GLY A 137 -7.17 -15.63 12.39
C GLY A 137 -6.89 -14.37 11.57
N LEU A 138 -5.73 -13.76 11.78
CA LEU A 138 -5.30 -12.57 11.06
C LEU A 138 -5.05 -12.83 9.58
N ALA A 139 -4.40 -13.93 9.23
CA ALA A 139 -4.15 -14.34 7.84
C ALA A 139 -5.48 -14.66 7.12
N THR A 140 -6.38 -15.38 7.80
CA THR A 140 -7.72 -15.65 7.29
C THR A 140 -8.50 -14.36 7.06
N PHE A 141 -8.47 -13.43 8.01
CA PHE A 141 -9.13 -12.13 7.91
C PHE A 141 -8.57 -11.30 6.75
N ALA A 142 -7.24 -11.27 6.60
CA ALA A 142 -6.55 -10.58 5.51
C ALA A 142 -6.97 -11.10 4.13
N SER A 143 -7.13 -12.43 3.97
CA SER A 143 -7.51 -13.03 2.68
C SER A 143 -8.97 -12.78 2.26
N ARG A 144 -9.85 -12.41 3.19
CA ARG A 144 -11.31 -12.30 2.97
C ARG A 144 -11.82 -10.86 2.92
N HIS A 145 -10.96 -9.89 3.19
CA HIS A 145 -11.36 -8.50 3.31
C HIS A 145 -10.47 -7.58 2.49
N ARG A 146 -11.01 -6.40 2.14
CA ARG A 146 -10.25 -5.34 1.49
C ARG A 146 -9.06 -4.96 2.37
N PHE A 147 -7.91 -4.68 1.75
CA PHE A 147 -6.68 -4.31 2.44
C PHE A 147 -6.87 -3.19 3.48
N THR A 148 -7.64 -2.15 3.15
CA THR A 148 -7.91 -1.03 4.07
C THR A 148 -8.68 -1.44 5.32
N VAL A 149 -9.56 -2.45 5.22
CA VAL A 149 -10.30 -3.00 6.36
C VAL A 149 -9.37 -3.82 7.25
N TYR A 150 -8.55 -4.68 6.64
CA TYR A 150 -7.50 -5.43 7.32
C TYR A 150 -6.54 -4.51 8.09
N GLN A 151 -5.99 -3.49 7.42
CA GLN A 151 -5.02 -2.58 8.01
C GLN A 151 -5.61 -1.81 9.21
N ARG A 152 -6.87 -1.37 9.12
CA ARG A 152 -7.56 -0.72 10.23
C ARG A 152 -7.80 -1.68 11.39
N HIS A 153 -8.25 -2.90 11.12
CA HIS A 153 -8.50 -3.90 12.16
C HIS A 153 -7.21 -4.30 12.88
N LEU A 154 -6.14 -4.54 12.13
CA LEU A 154 -4.81 -4.83 12.67
C LEU A 154 -4.32 -3.71 13.60
N ARG A 155 -4.47 -2.44 13.18
CA ARG A 155 -4.09 -1.28 14.01
C ARG A 155 -4.85 -1.25 15.33
N ASN A 156 -6.16 -1.47 15.28
CA ASN A 156 -7.02 -1.50 16.47
C ASN A 156 -6.68 -2.69 17.38
N LEU A 157 -6.38 -3.85 16.81
CA LEU A 157 -5.96 -5.01 17.57
C LEU A 157 -4.65 -4.74 18.31
N VAL A 158 -3.63 -4.22 17.61
CA VAL A 158 -2.34 -3.86 18.23
C VAL A 158 -2.52 -2.82 19.34
N ALA A 159 -3.39 -1.83 19.13
CA ALA A 159 -3.74 -0.83 20.15
C ALA A 159 -4.36 -1.45 21.42
N ILE A 160 -5.11 -2.54 21.29
CA ILE A 160 -5.68 -3.28 22.43
C ILE A 160 -4.62 -4.16 23.12
N LEU A 161 -3.71 -4.75 22.33
CA LEU A 161 -2.66 -5.64 22.83
C LEU A 161 -1.53 -4.87 23.53
N ASP A 162 -1.17 -3.68 23.04
CA ASP A 162 -0.10 -2.83 23.59
C ASP A 162 -0.62 -1.98 24.77
N GLN A 163 -0.92 -2.64 25.90
CA GLN A 163 -1.50 -1.99 27.09
C GLN A 163 -0.56 -0.95 27.75
N ASP A 164 0.75 -1.10 27.56
CA ASP A 164 1.81 -0.17 28.01
C ASP A 164 2.41 0.64 26.85
N GLY A 165 1.78 0.58 25.67
CA GLY A 165 2.11 1.43 24.54
C GLY A 165 1.87 2.90 24.90
N PRO A 166 2.49 3.86 24.20
CA PRO A 166 1.93 5.20 24.20
C PRO A 166 0.45 5.05 23.88
N VAL A 167 -0.43 5.65 24.69
CA VAL A 167 -1.89 5.61 24.50
C VAL A 167 -2.12 5.69 23.00
N PRO A 168 -2.69 4.63 22.37
CA PRO A 168 -2.95 4.64 20.95
C PRO A 168 -3.60 5.98 20.67
N ASP A 169 -3.13 6.70 19.66
CA ASP A 169 -3.81 7.92 19.24
C ASP A 169 -5.18 7.49 18.70
N CYS A 170 -6.10 7.26 19.62
CA CYS A 170 -7.51 7.11 19.44
C CYS A 170 -8.13 8.50 19.25
N GLY A 171 -7.32 9.56 19.32
CA GLY A 171 -7.60 10.85 18.75
C GLY A 171 -7.47 10.78 17.23
N ASP A 172 -8.32 11.54 16.57
CA ASP A 172 -8.29 11.71 15.12
C ASP A 172 -6.85 12.03 14.64
N VAL A 173 -6.21 11.07 13.95
CA VAL A 173 -4.82 11.19 13.46
C VAL A 173 -4.80 12.07 12.21
N ASP A 174 -5.21 13.31 12.38
CA ASP A 174 -5.17 14.30 11.33
C ASP A 174 -3.71 14.58 10.98
N ARG A 175 -3.35 14.45 9.70
CA ARG A 175 -2.00 14.70 9.21
C ARG A 175 -2.08 15.60 8.01
N ALA A 176 -1.29 16.66 8.01
CA ALA A 176 -1.13 17.52 6.85
C ALA A 176 0.34 17.66 6.48
N ARG A 177 0.62 17.68 5.18
CA ARG A 177 1.90 18.03 4.59
C ARG A 177 1.71 19.19 3.64
N MET A 178 2.70 20.07 3.63
CA MET A 178 2.72 21.23 2.76
C MET A 178 4.10 21.37 2.15
N SER A 179 4.17 21.50 0.84
CA SER A 179 5.42 21.72 0.11
C SER A 179 5.21 22.73 -1.01
N ALA A 180 6.08 23.72 -1.09
CA ALA A 180 6.17 24.62 -2.24
C ALA A 180 7.08 23.99 -3.30
N ASP A 181 6.67 24.03 -4.58
CA ASP A 181 7.42 23.40 -5.68
C ASP A 181 8.50 24.31 -6.30
N GLY A 182 8.65 25.54 -5.80
CA GLY A 182 9.58 26.55 -6.30
C GLY A 182 9.10 27.29 -7.56
N ASN A 183 7.98 26.88 -8.16
CA ASN A 183 7.39 27.49 -9.37
C ASN A 183 6.10 28.27 -9.06
N GLY A 184 5.91 28.65 -7.79
CA GLY A 184 4.72 29.36 -7.33
C GLY A 184 3.53 28.45 -7.02
N ASN A 185 3.69 27.12 -7.03
CA ASN A 185 2.63 26.21 -6.60
C ASN A 185 2.86 25.75 -5.17
N LEU A 186 1.75 25.63 -4.43
CA LEU A 186 1.70 25.07 -3.09
C LEU A 186 0.92 23.76 -3.13
N LEU A 187 1.58 22.65 -2.83
CA LEU A 187 0.92 21.37 -2.63
C LEU A 187 0.55 21.23 -1.15
N VAL A 188 -0.73 20.98 -0.88
CA VAL A 188 -1.25 20.65 0.44
C VAL A 188 -1.92 19.28 0.36
N ASP A 189 -1.43 18.35 1.17
CA ASP A 189 -1.99 17.00 1.31
C ASP A 189 -2.41 16.83 2.76
N ALA A 190 -3.69 16.52 3.00
CA ALA A 190 -4.25 16.41 4.34
C ALA A 190 -5.17 15.19 4.46
N GLU A 191 -4.90 14.38 5.47
CA GLU A 191 -5.72 13.27 5.92
C GLU A 191 -6.38 13.67 7.22
N PHE A 192 -7.71 13.53 7.30
CA PHE A 192 -8.47 13.76 8.51
C PHE A 192 -9.12 12.44 8.95
N SER A 193 -9.22 12.21 10.24
CA SER A 193 -9.81 11.00 10.83
C SER A 193 -11.06 11.31 11.66
N GLY A 194 -11.89 10.29 11.88
CA GLY A 194 -13.07 10.30 12.76
C GLY A 194 -13.94 11.56 12.65
N HIS A 195 -14.11 12.31 13.74
CA HIS A 195 -15.02 13.46 13.77
C HIS A 195 -14.51 14.59 12.86
N ASN A 196 -13.20 14.81 12.83
CA ASN A 196 -12.58 15.86 12.03
C ASN A 196 -12.73 15.59 10.52
N ALA A 197 -12.72 14.33 10.10
CA ALA A 197 -13.01 13.96 8.71
C ALA A 197 -14.42 14.41 8.28
N VAL A 198 -15.43 14.11 9.10
CA VAL A 198 -16.83 14.48 8.82
C VAL A 198 -17.00 16.00 8.82
N THR A 199 -16.38 16.68 9.78
CA THR A 199 -16.43 18.14 9.90
C THR A 199 -15.73 18.83 8.73
N ALA A 200 -14.51 18.42 8.40
CA ALA A 200 -13.75 18.95 7.27
C ALA A 200 -14.49 18.73 5.95
N GLN A 201 -15.00 17.50 5.70
CA GLN A 201 -15.78 17.19 4.51
C GLN A 201 -17.01 18.10 4.41
N ARG A 202 -17.78 18.25 5.49
CA ARG A 202 -19.00 19.07 5.49
C ARG A 202 -18.68 20.54 5.17
N ILE A 203 -17.66 21.11 5.80
CA ILE A 203 -17.28 22.52 5.62
C ILE A 203 -16.77 22.76 4.20
N ILE A 204 -15.85 21.90 3.71
CA ILE A 204 -15.29 22.02 2.36
C ILE A 204 -16.38 21.83 1.31
N GLN A 205 -17.26 20.84 1.48
CA GLN A 205 -18.36 20.58 0.55
C GLN A 205 -19.34 21.75 0.52
N ALA A 206 -19.75 22.28 1.67
CA ALA A 206 -20.69 23.39 1.74
C ALA A 206 -20.18 24.66 1.04
N GLU A 207 -18.90 25.00 1.22
CA GLU A 207 -18.31 26.13 0.49
C GLU A 207 -18.11 25.79 -1.00
N THR A 208 -17.76 24.55 -1.35
CA THR A 208 -17.67 24.13 -2.77
C THR A 208 -19.02 24.25 -3.47
N ASP A 209 -20.12 23.83 -2.83
CA ASP A 209 -21.48 23.96 -3.36
C ASP A 209 -21.90 25.42 -3.49
N ARG A 210 -21.42 26.30 -2.60
CA ARG A 210 -21.60 27.74 -2.72
C ARG A 210 -20.87 28.30 -3.93
N GLN A 211 -19.60 27.94 -4.13
CA GLN A 211 -18.82 28.35 -5.30
C GLN A 211 -19.45 27.85 -6.61
N TYR A 212 -19.97 26.62 -6.62
CA TYR A 212 -20.69 26.09 -7.77
C TYR A 212 -21.97 26.87 -8.07
N ARG A 213 -22.80 27.19 -7.06
CA ARG A 213 -24.00 28.01 -7.24
C ARG A 213 -23.70 29.40 -7.78
N MET A 214 -22.61 30.02 -7.30
CA MET A 214 -22.16 31.32 -7.84
C MET A 214 -21.75 31.19 -9.31
N ALA A 215 -20.90 30.22 -9.65
CA ALA A 215 -20.47 29.99 -11.03
C ALA A 215 -21.64 29.67 -11.96
N ARG A 216 -22.63 28.91 -11.48
CA ARG A 216 -23.87 28.63 -12.23
C ARG A 216 -24.70 29.89 -12.45
N SER A 217 -24.86 30.73 -11.44
CA SER A 217 -25.57 32.01 -11.59
C SER A 217 -24.86 32.94 -12.58
N GLU A 218 -23.53 32.96 -12.57
CA GLU A 218 -22.72 33.72 -13.53
C GLU A 218 -22.83 33.16 -14.94
N HIS A 219 -22.87 31.84 -15.09
CA HIS A 219 -23.13 31.18 -16.37
C HIS A 219 -24.52 31.57 -16.92
N GLU A 220 -25.55 31.51 -16.09
CA GLU A 220 -26.92 31.85 -16.46
C GLU A 220 -27.08 33.34 -16.82
N THR A 221 -26.30 34.23 -16.21
CA THR A 221 -26.39 35.69 -16.40
C THR A 221 -25.49 36.22 -17.51
N ALA A 222 -24.28 35.67 -17.63
CA ALA A 222 -23.20 36.21 -18.47
C ALA A 222 -22.60 35.16 -19.44
N GLY A 223 -23.12 33.94 -19.48
CA GLY A 223 -22.64 32.87 -20.36
C GLY A 223 -21.24 32.34 -20.05
N SER A 224 -20.69 32.66 -18.87
CA SER A 224 -19.34 32.25 -18.47
C SER A 224 -19.25 30.75 -18.19
N ASP A 225 -18.14 30.10 -18.53
CA ASP A 225 -17.97 28.67 -18.30
C ASP A 225 -17.97 28.30 -16.81
N ILE A 226 -18.65 27.20 -16.47
CA ILE A 226 -18.63 26.66 -15.11
C ILE A 226 -17.31 25.90 -14.90
N PRO A 227 -16.46 26.30 -13.93
CA PRO A 227 -15.19 25.63 -13.70
C PRO A 227 -15.37 24.17 -13.28
N PRO A 228 -14.40 23.28 -13.60
CA PRO A 228 -14.41 21.90 -13.11
C PRO A 228 -14.44 21.82 -11.59
N MET A 229 -15.04 20.75 -11.06
CA MET A 229 -15.21 20.56 -9.60
C MET A 229 -13.91 20.62 -8.81
N ALA A 230 -12.80 20.14 -9.37
CA ALA A 230 -11.48 20.25 -8.71
C ALA A 230 -11.05 21.71 -8.50
N VAL A 231 -11.31 22.57 -9.48
CA VAL A 231 -11.02 24.02 -9.40
C VAL A 231 -11.92 24.69 -8.37
N LEU A 232 -13.21 24.35 -8.36
CA LEU A 232 -14.15 24.89 -7.37
C LEU A 232 -13.79 24.48 -5.94
N ARG A 233 -13.34 23.24 -5.74
CA ARG A 233 -12.87 22.75 -4.43
C ARG A 233 -11.59 23.46 -3.97
N ALA A 234 -10.65 23.70 -4.87
CA ALA A 234 -9.44 24.48 -4.56
C ALA A 234 -9.78 25.94 -4.17
N ARG A 235 -10.71 26.58 -4.91
CA ARG A 235 -11.22 27.93 -4.58
C ARG A 235 -11.93 27.96 -3.22
N ALA A 236 -12.74 26.93 -2.92
CA ALA A 236 -13.42 26.80 -1.64
C ALA A 236 -12.41 26.70 -0.48
N LEU A 237 -11.37 25.89 -0.61
CA LEU A 237 -10.28 25.82 0.37
C LEU A 237 -9.60 27.17 0.58
N GLN A 238 -9.27 27.89 -0.50
CA GLN A 238 -8.69 29.23 -0.41
C GLN A 238 -9.62 30.23 0.31
N ALA A 239 -10.92 30.19 0.01
CA ALA A 239 -11.91 31.07 0.63
C ALA A 239 -12.07 30.79 2.13
N LEU A 240 -12.05 29.51 2.52
CA LEU A 240 -12.08 29.09 3.93
C LEU A 240 -10.82 29.55 4.67
N LEU A 241 -9.63 29.35 4.09
CA LEU A 241 -8.36 29.81 4.67
C LEU A 241 -8.32 31.33 4.83
N ARG A 242 -8.75 32.09 3.80
CA ARG A 242 -8.84 33.55 3.86
C ARG A 242 -9.82 34.04 4.94
N ARG A 243 -10.91 33.32 5.14
CA ARG A 243 -11.90 33.65 6.18
C ARG A 243 -11.36 33.37 7.57
N GLY A 244 -10.68 32.24 7.75
CA GLY A 244 -10.02 31.88 9.00
C GLY A 244 -8.89 32.83 9.39
N ALA A 245 -8.14 33.36 8.42
CA ALA A 245 -7.06 34.33 8.67
C ALA A 245 -7.54 35.73 9.08
N ARG A 246 -8.85 36.01 8.98
CA ARG A 246 -9.47 37.30 9.38
C ARG A 246 -10.20 37.21 10.72
N ALA A 247 -10.34 36.00 11.28
CA ALA A 247 -10.93 35.74 12.58
C ALA A 247 -9.84 35.75 13.66
#